data_AF-A0A1G6GUK0-F1
#
_entry.id   AF-A0A1G6GUK0-F1
#
_cell.length_a   1.000
_cell.length_b   1.000
_cell.length_c   1.000
_cell.angle_alpha   90.00
_cell.angle_beta   90.00
_cell.angle_gamma   90.00
#
_symmetry.space_group_name_H-M   'P 1'
#
loop_
_entity.id
_entity.type
_entity.pdbx_description
1 polymer ?
#
loop_
_entity_poly.entity_id
_entity_poly.type
_entity_poly.pdbx_seq_one_letter_code
_entity_poly.pdbx_strand_id
1 'polypeptide(L)'
;MQKIIFNIGLRLSVVVGLLFASTLVLAHDYPDEIGQCASVNHGKLGKAQRCIIATGFGTGASYMHLTFGQSEAYIGNPTDCPEYEAKGCAPTVGKSHEDANEGMYYHRDRQTGEIISGSDEGAWFCAKRKDNQLDVCYVYR
;
A
#
# COMPACT_ATOMS: atom_id res chain seq x y z
N MET A 1 -27.34 -41.73 40.57
CA MET A 1 -26.66 -41.62 39.25
C MET A 1 -27.06 -40.38 38.43
N GLN A 2 -28.26 -39.82 38.62
CA GLN A 2 -28.78 -38.69 37.81
C GLN A 2 -28.12 -37.32 38.08
N LYS A 3 -27.55 -37.08 39.28
CA LYS A 3 -26.87 -35.82 39.64
C LYS A 3 -25.50 -35.62 38.98
N ILE A 4 -24.83 -36.69 38.53
CA ILE A 4 -23.48 -36.63 37.95
C ILE A 4 -23.54 -36.13 36.49
N ILE A 5 -24.56 -36.55 35.75
CA ILE A 5 -24.75 -36.24 34.32
C ILE A 5 -25.04 -34.75 34.12
N PHE A 6 -25.82 -34.14 35.02
CA PHE A 6 -26.18 -32.72 34.94
C PHE A 6 -24.97 -31.78 35.13
N ASN A 7 -24.01 -32.18 35.96
CA ASN A 7 -22.81 -31.39 36.25
C ASN A 7 -21.75 -31.47 35.13
N ILE A 8 -21.75 -32.57 34.36
CA ILE A 8 -20.88 -32.75 33.19
C ILE A 8 -21.41 -31.96 31.99
N GLY A 9 -22.73 -31.96 31.77
CA GLY A 9 -23.37 -31.18 30.70
C GLY A 9 -23.18 -29.66 30.87
N LEU A 10 -23.35 -29.15 32.09
CA LEU A 10 -23.16 -27.72 32.40
C LEU A 10 -21.69 -27.29 32.25
N ARG A 11 -20.73 -28.17 32.57
CA ARG A 11 -19.29 -27.90 32.42
C ARG A 11 -18.82 -27.96 30.96
N LEU A 12 -19.37 -28.86 30.14
CA LEU A 12 -19.05 -28.92 28.72
C LEU A 12 -19.54 -27.66 27.97
N SER A 13 -20.73 -27.16 28.30
CA SER A 13 -21.28 -25.95 27.67
C SER A 13 -20.48 -24.68 27.99
N VAL A 14 -19.91 -24.57 29.20
CA VAL A 14 -19.07 -23.43 29.59
C VAL A 14 -17.70 -23.46 28.88
N VAL A 15 -17.12 -24.65 28.69
CA VAL A 15 -15.82 -24.80 28.01
C VAL A 15 -15.94 -24.50 26.50
N VAL A 16 -17.04 -24.90 25.86
CA VAL A 16 -17.30 -24.57 24.44
C VAL A 16 -17.56 -23.07 24.25
N GLY A 17 -18.22 -22.39 25.19
CA GLY A 17 -18.44 -20.94 25.12
C GLY A 17 -17.16 -20.10 25.23
N LEU A 18 -16.14 -20.57 25.95
CA LEU A 18 -14.86 -19.88 26.11
C LEU A 18 -13.93 -20.03 24.89
N LEU A 19 -14.13 -21.05 24.04
CA LEU A 19 -13.31 -21.28 22.84
C LEU A 19 -13.67 -20.37 21.65
N PHE A 20 -14.82 -19.68 21.69
CA PHE A 20 -15.21 -18.71 20.66
C PHE A 20 -14.76 -17.27 20.97
N ALA A 21 -14.12 -17.02 22.11
CA ALA A 21 -13.73 -15.67 22.52
C ALA A 21 -12.37 -15.20 21.93
N SER A 22 -11.66 -16.02 21.15
CA SER A 22 -10.25 -15.78 20.82
C SER A 22 -9.93 -15.48 19.34
N THR A 23 -10.90 -15.11 18.50
CA THR A 23 -10.59 -14.66 17.12
C THR A 23 -11.04 -13.23 16.87
N LEU A 24 -10.57 -12.29 17.68
CA LEU A 24 -10.41 -10.91 17.23
C LEU A 24 -9.09 -10.82 16.48
N VAL A 25 -9.04 -11.37 15.26
CA VAL A 25 -8.01 -10.97 14.29
C VAL A 25 -8.38 -9.55 13.91
N LEU A 26 -7.75 -8.56 14.54
CA LEU A 26 -7.82 -7.20 14.03
C LEU A 26 -7.02 -7.23 12.74
N ALA A 27 -7.70 -7.19 11.60
CA ALA A 27 -7.07 -6.74 10.37
C ALA A 27 -6.48 -5.37 10.71
N HIS A 28 -5.15 -5.30 10.78
CA HIS A 28 -4.46 -4.06 11.08
C HIS A 28 -4.56 -3.20 9.84
N ASP A 29 -5.61 -2.38 9.75
CA ASP A 29 -5.70 -1.34 8.73
C ASP A 29 -4.48 -0.45 8.90
N TYR A 30 -3.58 -0.46 7.91
CA TYR A 30 -2.48 0.48 7.87
C TYR A 30 -3.10 1.88 7.75
N PRO A 31 -2.85 2.79 8.72
CA PRO A 31 -3.49 4.09 8.69
C PRO A 31 -3.01 4.86 7.45
N ASP A 32 -3.96 5.50 6.76
CA ASP A 32 -3.65 6.41 5.66
C ASP A 32 -2.62 7.46 6.11
N GLU A 33 -1.57 7.61 5.31
CA GLU A 33 -0.52 8.59 5.59
C GLU A 33 -0.73 9.88 4.79
N ILE A 34 -0.35 11.02 5.37
CA ILE A 34 -0.40 12.31 4.69
C ILE A 34 0.98 12.66 4.15
N GLY A 35 1.08 12.70 2.82
CA GLY A 35 2.31 13.00 2.11
C GLY A 35 2.26 14.26 1.27
N GLN A 36 3.27 14.40 0.41
CA GLN A 36 3.20 15.27 -0.75
C GLN A 36 3.31 14.41 -2.01
N CYS A 37 2.48 14.70 -3.01
CA CYS A 37 2.48 14.01 -4.30
C CYS A 37 2.56 15.02 -5.44
N ALA A 38 3.08 14.59 -6.59
CA ALA A 38 3.17 15.39 -7.81
C ALA A 38 3.11 14.49 -9.04
N SER A 39 2.40 14.92 -10.08
CA SER A 39 2.51 14.31 -11.41
C SER A 39 3.80 14.77 -12.09
N VAL A 40 4.36 13.90 -12.92
CA VAL A 40 5.47 14.23 -13.81
C VAL A 40 4.95 14.32 -15.22
N ASN A 41 5.13 15.47 -15.85
CA ASN A 41 4.69 15.71 -17.22
C ASN A 41 5.90 16.05 -18.09
N HIS A 42 6.09 15.32 -19.19
CA HIS A 42 7.24 15.48 -20.09
C HIS A 42 8.58 15.49 -19.34
N GLY A 43 8.74 14.60 -18.36
CA GLY A 43 9.95 14.45 -17.55
C GLY A 43 10.17 15.51 -16.47
N LYS A 44 9.28 16.51 -16.35
CA LYS A 44 9.35 17.57 -15.34
C LYS A 44 8.39 17.29 -14.19
N LEU A 45 8.91 17.40 -12.96
CA LEU A 45 8.09 17.30 -11.75
C LEU A 45 7.14 18.49 -11.68
N GLY A 46 5.85 18.18 -11.52
CA GLY A 46 4.81 19.19 -11.36
C GLY A 46 4.83 19.83 -9.97
N LYS A 47 3.86 20.71 -9.74
CA LYS A 47 3.67 21.32 -8.42
C LYS A 47 3.28 20.25 -7.40
N ALA A 48 4.06 20.13 -6.32
CA ALA A 48 3.74 19.28 -5.20
C ALA A 48 2.44 19.71 -4.51
N GLN A 49 1.57 18.74 -4.24
CA GLN A 49 0.30 18.91 -3.55
C GLN A 49 0.26 17.99 -2.33
N ARG A 50 -0.50 18.37 -1.31
CA ARG A 50 -0.82 17.47 -0.21
C ARG A 50 -1.58 16.26 -0.78
N CYS A 51 -1.22 15.06 -0.35
CA CYS A 51 -1.87 13.84 -0.80
C CYS A 51 -2.13 12.86 0.35
N ILE A 52 -3.12 12.02 0.15
CA ILE A 52 -3.37 10.83 0.98
C ILE A 52 -2.64 9.68 0.31
N ILE A 53 -1.87 8.94 1.10
CA ILE A 53 -1.14 7.74 0.72
C ILE A 53 -1.78 6.59 1.49
N ALA A 54 -2.72 5.89 0.86
CA ALA A 54 -3.38 4.73 1.44
C ALA A 54 -2.63 3.47 1.02
N THR A 55 -2.32 2.58 1.94
CA THR A 55 -1.70 1.28 1.64
C THR A 55 -2.68 0.16 1.95
N GLY A 56 -2.57 -0.94 1.21
CA GLY A 56 -3.46 -2.08 1.40
C GLY A 56 -2.92 -3.36 0.80
N PHE A 57 -3.64 -4.45 1.05
CA PHE A 57 -3.32 -5.79 0.57
C PHE A 57 -4.52 -6.37 -0.15
N GLY A 58 -4.30 -6.88 -1.36
CA GLY A 58 -5.30 -7.54 -2.20
C GLY A 58 -4.97 -9.02 -2.41
N THR A 59 -5.43 -9.57 -3.55
CA THR A 59 -5.26 -10.97 -3.97
C THR A 59 -3.79 -11.38 -4.18
N GLY A 60 -3.02 -11.44 -3.08
CA GLY A 60 -1.60 -11.76 -3.11
C GLY A 60 -0.71 -10.64 -3.65
N ALA A 61 -1.03 -9.38 -3.39
CA ALA A 61 -0.18 -8.22 -3.70
C ALA A 61 -0.47 -7.08 -2.71
N SER A 62 0.55 -6.31 -2.33
CA SER A 62 0.33 -5.02 -1.66
C SER A 62 0.09 -3.94 -2.70
N TYR A 63 -0.54 -2.84 -2.30
CA TYR A 63 -0.70 -1.68 -3.15
C TYR A 63 -0.64 -0.41 -2.34
N MET A 64 -0.43 0.68 -3.08
CA MET A 64 -0.51 2.03 -2.60
C MET A 64 -1.43 2.84 -3.52
N HIS A 65 -2.32 3.60 -2.92
CA HIS A 65 -3.27 4.47 -3.61
C HIS A 65 -3.03 5.92 -3.20
N LEU A 66 -2.63 6.74 -4.17
CA LEU A 66 -2.32 8.15 -4.00
C LEU A 66 -3.53 8.98 -4.42
N THR A 67 -4.04 9.84 -3.53
CA THR A 67 -5.11 10.79 -3.86
C THR A 67 -4.63 12.22 -3.66
N PHE A 68 -4.62 13.02 -4.73
CA PHE A 68 -4.17 14.42 -4.70
C PHE A 68 -4.92 15.30 -5.70
N GLY A 69 -5.59 16.34 -5.19
CA GLY A 69 -6.44 17.20 -6.02
C GLY A 69 -7.59 16.41 -6.65
N GLN A 70 -7.62 16.32 -7.98
CA GLN A 70 -8.56 15.51 -8.76
C GLN A 70 -7.87 14.31 -9.42
N SER A 71 -6.66 13.98 -8.95
CA SER A 71 -5.84 12.92 -9.51
C SER A 71 -5.70 11.78 -8.51
N GLU A 72 -5.73 10.57 -9.07
CA GLU A 72 -5.56 9.32 -8.35
C GLU A 72 -4.49 8.49 -9.06
N ALA A 73 -3.73 7.73 -8.28
CA ALA A 73 -2.78 6.78 -8.81
C ALA A 73 -2.73 5.52 -7.93
N TYR A 74 -2.96 4.39 -8.56
CA TYR A 74 -2.78 3.06 -8.01
C TYR A 74 -1.40 2.53 -8.39
N ILE A 75 -0.67 2.03 -7.38
CA ILE A 75 0.66 1.45 -7.51
C ILE A 75 0.62 0.07 -6.84
N GLY A 76 0.57 -0.99 -7.63
CA GLY A 76 0.54 -2.38 -7.15
C GLY A 76 1.93 -2.99 -7.08
N ASN A 77 2.24 -3.60 -5.93
CA ASN A 77 3.50 -4.28 -5.63
C ASN A 77 3.31 -5.80 -5.60
N PRO A 78 4.14 -6.58 -6.32
CA PRO A 78 4.11 -8.04 -6.20
C PRO A 78 4.49 -8.45 -4.76
N THR A 79 3.83 -9.48 -4.22
CA THR A 79 4.07 -9.97 -2.84
C THR A 79 5.50 -10.42 -2.58
N ASP A 80 6.21 -10.87 -3.62
CA ASP A 80 7.58 -11.38 -3.51
C ASP A 80 8.64 -10.28 -3.59
N CYS A 81 8.23 -9.01 -3.49
CA CYS A 81 9.11 -7.85 -3.65
C CYS A 81 9.11 -7.04 -2.34
N PRO A 82 10.07 -7.30 -1.43
CA PRO A 82 10.25 -6.49 -0.25
C PRO A 82 10.53 -5.04 -0.67
N GLU A 83 9.94 -4.10 0.06
CA GLU A 83 9.94 -2.65 -0.18
C GLU A 83 11.35 -2.04 -0.37
N TYR A 84 12.40 -2.76 0.05
CA TYR A 84 13.81 -2.36 0.01
C TYR A 84 14.61 -2.91 -1.19
N GLU A 85 14.04 -3.77 -2.04
CA GLU A 85 14.71 -4.30 -3.24
C GLU A 85 13.98 -3.90 -4.53
N ALA A 86 14.08 -2.62 -4.89
CA ALA A 86 13.67 -2.11 -6.21
C ALA A 86 14.49 -2.69 -7.40
N LYS A 87 15.36 -3.69 -7.17
CA LYS A 87 16.13 -4.38 -8.22
C LYS A 87 15.43 -5.66 -8.63
N GLY A 88 14.59 -5.57 -9.65
CA GLY A 88 14.02 -6.72 -10.36
C GLY A 88 12.49 -6.83 -10.33
N CYS A 89 11.83 -6.00 -9.52
CA CYS A 89 10.37 -5.97 -9.43
C CYS A 89 9.77 -4.76 -10.13
N ALA A 90 9.01 -5.00 -11.20
CA ALA A 90 8.22 -3.98 -11.87
C ALA A 90 6.87 -3.82 -11.13
N PRO A 91 6.49 -2.61 -10.68
CA PRO A 91 5.15 -2.38 -10.19
C PRO A 91 4.13 -2.44 -11.31
N THR A 92 2.86 -2.52 -10.93
CA THR A 92 1.77 -2.06 -11.80
C THR A 92 1.40 -0.64 -11.42
N VAL A 93 1.11 0.20 -12.41
CA VAL A 93 0.80 1.62 -12.23
C VAL A 93 -0.44 1.94 -13.06
N GLY A 94 -1.42 2.63 -12.49
CA GLY A 94 -2.67 3.00 -13.16
C GLY A 94 -3.44 4.05 -12.38
N LYS A 95 -4.57 4.53 -12.90
CA LYS A 95 -5.48 5.41 -12.15
C LYS A 95 -6.37 4.62 -11.18
N SER A 96 -6.56 3.33 -11.45
CA SER A 96 -7.25 2.36 -10.61
C SER A 96 -6.57 1.00 -10.73
N HIS A 97 -7.05 0.02 -9.98
CA HIS A 97 -6.58 -1.36 -10.07
C HIS A 97 -6.82 -1.96 -11.48
N GLU A 98 -7.95 -1.64 -12.12
CA GLU A 98 -8.36 -2.16 -13.42
C GLU A 98 -7.60 -1.51 -14.60
N ASP A 99 -7.11 -0.29 -14.41
CA ASP A 99 -6.28 0.46 -15.37
C ASP A 99 -4.77 0.22 -15.15
N ALA A 100 -4.41 -0.56 -14.13
CA ALA A 100 -3.02 -0.79 -13.78
C ALA A 100 -2.31 -1.64 -14.83
N ASN A 101 -1.16 -1.17 -15.30
CA ASN A 101 -0.31 -1.90 -16.23
C ASN A 101 1.15 -1.82 -15.78
N GLU A 102 2.03 -2.62 -16.39
CA GLU A 102 3.43 -2.70 -16.04
C GLU A 102 4.10 -1.32 -16.02
N GLY A 103 4.85 -1.07 -14.96
CA GLY A 103 5.54 0.17 -14.71
C GLY A 103 6.95 -0.03 -14.20
N MET A 104 7.53 1.03 -13.68
CA MET A 104 8.86 1.04 -13.10
C MET A 104 8.95 2.06 -11.97
N TYR A 105 9.73 1.70 -10.96
CA TYR A 105 10.14 2.63 -9.90
C TYR A 105 11.37 3.41 -10.30
N TYR A 106 11.45 4.64 -9.80
CA TYR A 106 12.63 5.49 -9.88
C TYR A 106 12.56 6.58 -8.81
N HIS A 107 13.64 7.33 -8.64
CA HIS A 107 13.73 8.38 -7.64
C HIS A 107 14.09 9.72 -8.27
N ARG A 108 13.61 10.81 -7.65
CA ARG A 108 14.02 12.17 -7.99
C ARG A 108 14.53 12.91 -6.76
N ASP A 109 15.51 13.78 -6.97
CA ASP A 109 15.98 14.69 -5.93
C ASP A 109 14.83 15.58 -5.42
N ARG A 110 14.80 15.80 -4.10
CA ARG A 110 13.71 16.53 -3.44
C ARG A 110 13.60 17.99 -3.88
N GLN A 111 14.73 18.63 -4.13
CA GLN A 111 14.85 20.05 -4.37
C GLN A 111 14.87 20.37 -5.87
N THR A 112 15.65 19.63 -6.65
CA THR A 112 15.83 19.88 -8.08
C THR A 112 14.80 19.14 -8.94
N GLY A 113 14.24 18.03 -8.44
CA GLY A 113 13.34 17.16 -9.20
C GLY A 113 14.03 16.35 -10.29
N GLU A 114 15.37 16.37 -10.36
CA GLU A 114 16.16 15.57 -11.30
C GLU A 114 16.17 14.09 -10.91
N ILE A 115 16.30 13.18 -11.89
CA ILE A 115 16.36 11.74 -11.64
C ILE A 115 17.69 11.39 -10.98
N ILE A 116 17.66 10.61 -9.90
CA ILE A 116 18.83 10.18 -9.14
C ILE A 116 18.92 8.65 -9.07
N SER A 117 20.14 8.13 -8.94
CA SER A 117 20.41 6.70 -8.81
C SER A 117 20.40 6.28 -7.33
N GLY A 118 19.23 6.25 -6.70
CA GLY A 118 19.07 5.81 -5.31
C GLY A 118 17.95 6.53 -4.56
N SER A 119 17.62 6.03 -3.37
CA SER A 119 16.71 6.72 -2.44
C SER A 119 17.54 7.44 -1.38
N ASP A 120 18.00 8.65 -1.70
CA ASP A 120 18.55 9.53 -0.67
C ASP A 120 17.44 9.94 0.31
N GLU A 121 17.82 10.29 1.54
CA GLU A 121 16.87 10.68 2.58
C GLU A 121 16.00 11.86 2.10
N GLY A 122 14.68 11.65 2.06
CA GLY A 122 13.72 12.66 1.61
C GLY A 122 13.56 12.79 0.08
N ALA A 123 14.19 11.91 -0.72
CA ALA A 123 13.96 11.85 -2.16
C ALA A 123 12.48 11.59 -2.51
N TRP A 124 12.07 12.02 -3.70
CA TRP A 124 10.79 11.64 -4.26
C TRP A 124 10.83 10.18 -4.71
N PHE A 125 9.90 9.38 -4.21
CA PHE A 125 9.63 8.04 -4.71
C PHE A 125 8.66 8.15 -5.88
N CYS A 126 9.03 7.63 -7.04
CA CYS A 126 8.24 7.79 -8.25
C CYS A 126 7.93 6.45 -8.90
N ALA A 127 6.73 6.36 -9.47
CA ALA A 127 6.28 5.21 -10.24
C ALA A 127 5.73 5.70 -11.58
N LYS A 128 6.18 5.04 -12.65
CA LYS A 128 5.80 5.39 -14.02
C LYS A 128 5.32 4.16 -14.77
N ARG A 129 4.20 4.29 -15.49
CA ARG A 129 3.69 3.26 -16.39
C ARG A 129 4.53 3.20 -17.66
N LYS A 130 4.83 2.00 -18.18
CA LYS A 130 5.72 1.83 -19.35
C LYS A 130 5.22 2.54 -20.62
N ASP A 131 3.90 2.71 -20.76
CA ASP A 131 3.28 3.44 -21.86
C ASP A 131 3.33 4.98 -21.71
N ASN A 132 3.91 5.49 -20.62
CA ASN A 132 4.04 6.92 -20.28
C ASN A 132 2.71 7.65 -20.03
N GLN A 133 1.58 6.96 -19.89
CA GLN A 133 0.29 7.62 -19.63
C GLN A 133 0.13 8.07 -18.17
N LEU A 134 0.91 7.51 -17.24
CA LEU A 134 0.92 7.90 -15.84
C LEU A 134 2.35 7.90 -15.29
N ASP A 135 2.73 9.00 -14.64
CA ASP A 135 4.02 9.19 -13.98
C ASP A 135 3.77 10.09 -12.76
N VAL A 136 3.98 9.52 -11.58
CA VAL A 136 3.64 10.16 -10.30
C VAL A 136 4.75 9.95 -9.30
N CYS A 137 4.95 10.95 -8.45
CA CYS A 137 5.90 10.91 -7.36
C CYS A 137 5.20 11.22 -6.03
N TYR A 138 5.71 10.65 -4.95
CA TYR A 138 5.25 10.89 -3.59
C TYR A 138 6.43 10.96 -2.60
N VAL A 139 6.16 11.53 -1.43
CA VAL A 139 6.98 11.39 -0.22
C VAL A 139 6.07 11.36 0.99
N TYR A 140 6.46 10.61 2.01
CA TYR A 140 5.87 10.69 3.35
C TYR A 140 6.30 11.99 4.06
N ARG A 141 5.52 12.45 5.03
CA ARG A 141 5.74 13.74 5.70
C ARG A 141 5.78 13.63 7.22
#